data_AF-A0A929GSA8-F1
#
_entry.id   AF-A0A929GSA8-F1
#
_cell.length_a   1.000
_cell.length_b   1.000
_cell.length_c   1.000
_cell.angle_alpha   90.00
_cell.angle_beta   90.00
_cell.angle_gamma   90.00
#
_symmetry.space_group_name_H-M   'P 1'
#
loop_
_entity.id
_entity.type
_entity.pdbx_description
1 polymer ?
#
loop_
_entity_poly.entity_id
_entity_poly.type
_entity_poly.pdbx_seq_one_letter_code
_entity_poly.pdbx_strand_id
1 'polypeptide(L)'
;MNSIKKYFFTIISIVFLFYSCDKIEEPYLEPIGSHHPEPGEKVRKILLEEFTGHTCVNCPEGSANAKNLKTLYGEQLVLLSIHAGTNALPESEPYNADFRTVTGTEINDYFTVSFYPGGIINQTKYNGLWTLPYTMWQEAIEEIIYLPPEAYIIIENDYNPSNRKLISTVIIEFLTDMEGTYNLCFYIAESGIIAPQK
;
A
#
# COMPACT_ATOMS: atom_id res chain seq x y z
N MET A 1 -72.98 10.14 -9.58
CA MET A 1 -71.78 10.95 -9.89
C MET A 1 -70.81 11.14 -8.69
N ASN A 2 -70.92 10.34 -7.61
CA ASN A 2 -70.05 10.45 -6.42
C ASN A 2 -69.07 9.27 -6.23
N SER A 3 -69.31 8.11 -6.85
CA SER A 3 -68.40 6.96 -6.73
C SER A 3 -67.16 7.08 -7.61
N ILE A 4 -67.27 7.68 -8.81
CA ILE A 4 -66.12 7.88 -9.73
C ILE A 4 -65.09 8.86 -9.14
N LYS A 5 -65.52 9.89 -8.41
CA LYS A 5 -64.63 10.84 -7.72
C LYS A 5 -63.84 10.20 -6.58
N LYS A 6 -64.40 9.19 -5.89
CA LYS A 6 -63.68 8.43 -4.85
C LYS A 6 -62.54 7.61 -5.44
N TYR A 7 -62.79 6.89 -6.53
CA TYR A 7 -61.73 6.11 -7.19
C TYR A 7 -60.64 7.00 -7.81
N PHE A 8 -61.01 8.17 -8.34
CA PHE A 8 -60.05 9.13 -8.88
C PHE A 8 -59.08 9.66 -7.81
N PHE A 9 -59.58 9.95 -6.59
CA PHE A 9 -58.74 10.42 -5.48
C PHE A 9 -57.85 9.30 -4.90
N THR A 10 -58.34 8.05 -4.87
CA THR A 10 -57.55 6.89 -4.43
C THR A 10 -56.44 6.53 -5.42
N ILE A 11 -56.69 6.64 -6.73
CA ILE A 11 -55.68 6.36 -7.76
C ILE A 11 -54.56 7.41 -7.74
N ILE A 12 -54.88 8.70 -7.54
CA ILE A 12 -53.87 9.77 -7.42
C ILE A 12 -52.98 9.57 -6.19
N SER A 13 -53.56 9.13 -5.06
CA SER A 13 -52.78 8.88 -3.84
C SER A 13 -51.82 7.70 -3.97
N ILE A 14 -52.12 6.72 -4.84
CA ILE A 14 -51.25 5.57 -5.12
C ILE A 14 -50.12 5.96 -6.09
N VAL A 15 -50.36 6.86 -7.04
CA VAL A 15 -49.34 7.32 -8.00
C VAL A 15 -48.24 8.15 -7.31
N PHE A 16 -48.57 8.91 -6.26
CA PHE A 16 -47.55 9.64 -5.47
C PHE A 16 -46.63 8.73 -4.63
N LEU A 17 -47.05 7.50 -4.31
CA LEU A 17 -46.21 6.54 -3.57
C LEU A 17 -45.11 5.92 -4.45
N PHE A 18 -45.18 6.05 -5.78
CA PHE A 18 -44.17 5.52 -6.71
C PHE A 18 -43.10 6.55 -7.13
N TYR A 19 -43.24 7.82 -6.75
CA TYR A 19 -42.26 8.87 -7.05
C TYR A 19 -41.23 9.10 -5.94
N SER A 20 -41.31 8.37 -4.82
CA SER A 20 -40.36 8.51 -3.69
C SER A 20 -39.15 7.57 -3.78
N CYS A 21 -38.85 6.99 -4.95
CA CYS A 21 -37.52 6.40 -5.18
C CYS A 21 -36.54 7.53 -5.51
N ASP A 22 -36.02 8.18 -4.46
CA ASP A 22 -34.79 8.96 -4.58
C ASP A 22 -33.66 7.97 -4.87
N LYS A 23 -33.20 7.97 -6.13
CA LYS A 23 -32.06 7.15 -6.53
C LYS A 23 -30.84 7.85 -5.98
N ILE A 24 -30.14 7.18 -5.07
CA ILE A 24 -28.81 7.62 -4.64
C ILE A 24 -27.90 7.53 -5.87
N GLU A 25 -27.67 8.67 -6.51
CA GLU A 25 -26.65 8.85 -7.53
C GLU A 25 -25.28 8.75 -6.86
N GLU A 26 -24.31 8.23 -7.60
CA GLU A 26 -22.93 8.07 -7.18
C GLU A 26 -22.37 9.39 -6.58
N PRO A 27 -21.52 9.31 -5.53
CA PRO A 27 -20.73 8.13 -5.16
C PRO A 27 -21.34 7.37 -3.98
N TYR A 28 -21.40 6.05 -4.12
CA TYR A 28 -21.57 5.14 -2.98
C TYR A 28 -20.38 5.28 -2.04
N LEU A 29 -20.56 4.90 -0.77
CA LEU A 29 -19.43 4.74 0.15
C LEU A 29 -18.55 3.61 -0.38
N GLU A 30 -17.56 3.96 -1.21
CA GLU A 30 -16.43 3.11 -1.54
C GLU A 30 -15.74 2.71 -0.22
N PRO A 31 -15.46 1.42 0.01
CA PRO A 31 -14.65 1.02 1.15
C PRO A 31 -13.32 1.78 1.11
N ILE A 32 -12.87 2.28 2.25
CA ILE A 32 -11.56 2.95 2.36
C ILE A 32 -10.50 1.99 1.79
N GLY A 33 -9.77 2.46 0.77
CA GLY A 33 -8.75 1.69 0.05
C GLY A 33 -9.16 1.01 -1.26
N SER A 34 -10.42 1.09 -1.72
CA SER A 34 -10.86 0.48 -2.99
C SER A 34 -10.52 1.28 -4.25
N HIS A 35 -9.87 2.45 -4.13
CA HIS A 35 -9.42 3.19 -5.29
C HIS A 35 -8.29 2.42 -5.97
N HIS A 36 -8.62 1.74 -7.06
CA HIS A 36 -7.67 1.06 -7.92
C HIS A 36 -7.34 2.01 -9.07
N PRO A 37 -6.18 2.68 -9.05
CA PRO A 37 -5.88 3.70 -10.03
C PRO A 37 -5.77 3.08 -11.41
N GLU A 38 -6.36 3.73 -12.39
CA GLU A 38 -6.24 3.31 -13.78
C GLU A 38 -4.80 3.54 -14.29
N PRO A 39 -4.35 2.80 -15.32
CA PRO A 39 -3.04 3.03 -15.92
C PRO A 39 -2.88 4.49 -16.38
N GLY A 40 -1.83 5.15 -15.89
CA GLY A 40 -1.56 6.56 -16.19
C GLY A 40 -2.21 7.56 -15.22
N GLU A 41 -3.05 7.10 -14.28
CA GLU A 41 -3.60 7.95 -13.25
C GLU A 41 -2.52 8.40 -12.26
N LYS A 42 -2.43 9.72 -12.05
CA LYS A 42 -1.47 10.35 -11.14
C LYS A 42 -2.03 10.35 -9.73
N VAL A 43 -1.87 9.24 -9.04
CA VAL A 43 -2.20 9.09 -7.62
C VAL A 43 -0.96 9.03 -6.74
N ARG A 44 -1.13 9.31 -5.46
CA ARG A 44 -0.08 9.05 -4.48
C ARG A 44 0.12 7.54 -4.31
N LYS A 45 1.38 7.14 -4.46
CA LYS A 45 1.85 5.79 -4.13
C LYS A 45 2.36 5.79 -2.69
N ILE A 46 2.18 4.66 -2.04
CA ILE A 46 2.58 4.41 -0.67
C ILE A 46 3.65 3.34 -0.68
N LEU A 47 4.80 3.61 -0.11
CA LEU A 47 5.85 2.65 0.16
C LEU A 47 5.71 2.21 1.63
N LEU A 48 5.45 0.92 1.83
CA LEU A 48 5.58 0.26 3.13
C LEU A 48 6.87 -0.56 3.14
N GLU A 49 7.86 -0.08 3.90
CA GLU A 49 9.09 -0.80 4.21
C GLU A 49 8.86 -1.64 5.48
N GLU A 50 8.62 -2.94 5.31
CA GLU A 50 8.40 -3.91 6.38
C GLU A 50 9.72 -4.53 6.84
N PHE A 51 10.18 -4.17 8.04
CA PHE A 51 11.33 -4.77 8.69
C PHE A 51 10.92 -6.07 9.39
N THR A 52 11.56 -7.17 8.99
CA THR A 52 11.18 -8.53 9.38
C THR A 52 12.40 -9.44 9.60
N GLY A 53 12.16 -10.66 10.06
CA GLY A 53 13.17 -11.69 10.25
C GLY A 53 12.53 -13.08 10.26
N HIS A 54 13.17 -14.06 9.62
CA HIS A 54 12.58 -15.41 9.47
C HIS A 54 12.51 -16.18 10.79
N THR A 55 13.22 -15.75 11.83
CA THR A 55 13.15 -16.35 13.18
C THR A 55 12.37 -15.51 14.20
N CYS A 56 11.70 -14.45 13.75
CA CYS A 56 10.84 -13.60 14.59
C CYS A 56 9.41 -14.15 14.65
N VAL A 57 8.97 -14.56 15.85
CA VAL A 57 7.69 -15.26 16.07
C VAL A 57 6.46 -14.42 15.70
N ASN A 58 6.54 -13.09 15.84
CA ASN A 58 5.42 -12.20 15.52
C ASN A 58 5.46 -11.73 14.05
N CYS A 59 6.55 -11.96 13.34
CA CYS A 59 6.73 -11.47 11.98
C CYS A 59 5.81 -12.12 10.95
N PRO A 60 5.39 -13.40 11.05
CA PRO A 60 4.34 -13.94 10.18
C PRO A 60 3.04 -13.14 10.21
N GLU A 61 2.61 -12.65 11.39
CA GLU A 61 1.40 -11.82 11.50
C GLU A 61 1.59 -10.46 10.83
N GLY A 62 2.77 -9.86 10.98
CA GLY A 62 3.14 -8.64 10.28
C GLY A 62 3.12 -8.82 8.77
N SER A 63 3.80 -9.84 8.25
CA SER A 63 3.85 -10.12 6.82
C SER A 63 2.45 -10.45 6.25
N ALA A 64 1.60 -11.14 7.03
CA ALA A 64 0.20 -11.39 6.66
C ALA A 64 -0.61 -10.08 6.61
N ASN A 65 -0.43 -9.17 7.58
CA ASN A 65 -1.06 -7.86 7.58
C ASN A 65 -0.61 -7.02 6.36
N ALA A 66 0.69 -6.94 6.08
CA ALA A 66 1.23 -6.24 4.92
C ALA A 66 0.63 -6.77 3.60
N LYS A 67 0.48 -8.09 3.47
CA LYS A 67 -0.17 -8.72 2.31
C LYS A 67 -1.66 -8.36 2.20
N ASN A 68 -2.37 -8.29 3.32
CA ASN A 68 -3.77 -7.84 3.33
C ASN A 68 -3.88 -6.38 2.89
N LEU A 69 -2.99 -5.50 3.36
CA LEU A 69 -2.94 -4.10 2.93
C LEU A 69 -2.60 -3.97 1.45
N LYS A 70 -1.68 -4.78 0.93
CA LYS A 70 -1.38 -4.82 -0.53
C LYS A 70 -2.58 -5.30 -1.34
N THR A 71 -3.38 -6.21 -0.78
CA THR A 71 -4.62 -6.66 -1.42
C THR A 71 -5.68 -5.55 -1.40
N LEU A 72 -5.79 -4.82 -0.28
CA LEU A 72 -6.74 -3.72 -0.12
C LEU A 72 -6.42 -2.56 -1.06
N TYR A 73 -5.21 -1.99 -0.97
CA TYR A 73 -4.82 -0.79 -1.70
C TYR A 73 -4.27 -1.05 -3.11
N GLY A 74 -4.17 -2.34 -3.50
CA GLY A 74 -3.71 -2.76 -4.82
C GLY A 74 -2.41 -2.08 -5.23
N GLU A 75 -2.40 -1.48 -6.43
CA GLU A 75 -1.22 -0.82 -6.99
C GLU A 75 -0.86 0.51 -6.34
N GLN A 76 -1.70 1.09 -5.46
CA GLN A 76 -1.28 2.26 -4.67
C GLN A 76 -0.26 1.90 -3.61
N LEU A 77 -0.24 0.67 -3.11
CA LEU A 77 0.74 0.21 -2.12
C LEU A 77 1.89 -0.55 -2.80
N VAL A 78 3.11 -0.06 -2.60
CA VAL A 78 4.37 -0.72 -2.87
C VAL A 78 4.85 -1.31 -1.55
N LEU A 79 4.93 -2.64 -1.49
CA LEU A 79 5.41 -3.36 -0.31
C LEU A 79 6.85 -3.82 -0.53
N LEU A 80 7.74 -3.46 0.40
CA LEU A 80 9.14 -3.90 0.42
C LEU A 80 9.47 -4.54 1.77
N SER A 81 9.69 -5.85 1.79
CA SER A 81 10.13 -6.56 2.99
C SER A 81 11.66 -6.51 3.12
N ILE A 82 12.15 -6.05 4.26
CA ILE A 82 13.56 -5.89 4.60
C ILE A 82 13.89 -6.85 5.74
N HIS A 83 14.67 -7.88 5.44
CA HIS A 83 15.20 -8.79 6.45
C HIS A 83 16.40 -8.14 7.13
N ALA A 84 16.27 -7.82 8.41
CA ALA A 84 17.32 -7.14 9.19
C ALA A 84 17.26 -7.52 10.67
N GLY A 85 18.25 -7.09 11.43
CA GLY A 85 18.36 -7.38 12.86
C GLY A 85 18.72 -8.84 13.17
N THR A 86 18.63 -9.19 14.46
CA THR A 86 19.07 -10.49 14.97
C THR A 86 18.19 -11.65 14.50
N ASN A 87 16.88 -11.41 14.32
CA ASN A 87 15.94 -12.44 13.86
C ASN A 87 16.00 -12.73 12.35
N ALA A 88 16.82 -12.00 11.59
CA ALA A 88 17.11 -12.28 10.20
C ALA A 88 18.46 -13.00 10.00
N LEU A 89 19.21 -13.28 11.08
CA LEU A 89 20.45 -14.05 10.99
C LEU A 89 20.15 -15.51 10.61
N PRO A 90 20.91 -16.11 9.68
CA PRO A 90 20.83 -17.53 9.42
C PRO A 90 21.10 -18.35 10.69
N GLU A 91 20.25 -19.33 10.97
CA GLU A 91 20.40 -20.34 12.03
C GLU A 91 20.65 -21.72 11.40
N SER A 92 20.59 -22.79 12.19
CA SER A 92 20.54 -24.15 11.65
C SER A 92 19.24 -24.40 10.86
N GLU A 93 19.23 -25.42 10.01
CA GLU A 93 18.03 -25.92 9.35
C GLU A 93 16.84 -26.01 10.35
N PRO A 94 15.65 -25.53 9.98
CA PRO A 94 15.24 -25.10 8.63
C PRO A 94 15.45 -23.59 8.32
N TYR A 95 16.16 -22.85 9.18
CA TYR A 95 16.26 -21.37 9.13
C TYR A 95 17.63 -20.86 8.66
N ASN A 96 18.29 -21.59 7.75
CA ASN A 96 19.66 -21.35 7.30
C ASN A 96 19.80 -20.39 6.10
N ALA A 97 18.69 -19.94 5.51
CA ALA A 97 18.73 -18.94 4.45
C ALA A 97 19.13 -17.56 5.00
N ASP A 98 19.88 -16.80 4.20
CA ASP A 98 20.22 -15.40 4.50
C ASP A 98 19.51 -14.48 3.51
N PHE A 99 18.47 -13.80 3.98
CA PHE A 99 17.71 -12.83 3.19
C PHE A 99 18.15 -11.39 3.43
N ARG A 100 19.14 -11.18 4.31
CA ARG A 100 19.64 -9.84 4.61
C ARG A 100 20.43 -9.31 3.43
N THR A 101 20.46 -7.98 3.34
CA THR A 101 21.35 -7.27 2.43
C THR A 101 22.11 -6.20 3.19
N VAL A 102 23.24 -5.75 2.64
CA VAL A 102 23.99 -4.62 3.20
C VAL A 102 23.08 -3.38 3.28
N THR A 103 22.40 -3.07 2.18
CA THR A 103 21.45 -1.94 2.11
C THR A 103 20.29 -2.08 3.08
N GLY A 104 19.69 -3.27 3.23
CA GLY A 104 18.62 -3.49 4.20
C GLY A 104 19.08 -3.27 5.66
N THR A 105 20.33 -3.65 5.97
CA THR A 105 20.95 -3.39 7.28
C THR A 105 21.19 -1.90 7.48
N GLU A 106 21.69 -1.19 6.47
CA GLU A 106 21.91 0.26 6.53
C GLU A 106 20.60 1.04 6.74
N ILE A 107 19.52 0.67 6.04
CA ILE A 107 18.21 1.30 6.21
C ILE A 107 17.67 1.04 7.63
N ASN A 108 17.77 -0.21 8.11
CA ASN A 108 17.36 -0.58 9.47
C ASN A 108 18.08 0.26 10.53
N ASP A 109 19.40 0.42 10.38
CA ASP A 109 20.25 1.17 11.31
C ASP A 109 19.99 2.68 11.22
N TYR A 110 19.81 3.22 10.01
CA TYR A 110 19.48 4.63 9.78
C TYR A 110 18.19 5.04 10.49
N PHE A 111 17.14 4.21 10.39
CA PHE A 111 15.88 4.44 11.09
C PHE A 111 15.86 3.94 12.53
N THR A 112 16.95 3.33 13.02
CA THR A 112 17.07 2.79 14.38
C THR A 112 15.94 1.83 14.74
N VAL A 113 15.55 0.98 13.79
CA VAL A 113 14.46 0.00 13.95
C VAL A 113 14.84 -0.98 15.07
N SER A 114 14.01 -1.02 16.10
CA SER A 114 14.30 -1.74 17.35
C SER A 114 13.28 -2.81 17.71
N PHE A 115 12.24 -2.97 16.89
CA PHE A 115 11.22 -4.01 17.06
C PHE A 115 10.78 -4.56 15.71
N TYR A 116 10.34 -5.82 15.72
CA TYR A 116 9.94 -6.57 14.54
C TYR A 116 8.64 -7.33 14.83
N PRO A 117 7.67 -7.37 13.89
CA PRO A 117 7.69 -6.63 12.63
C PRO A 117 7.53 -5.13 12.88
N GLY A 118 8.35 -4.33 12.19
CA GLY A 118 8.29 -2.87 12.19
C GLY A 118 8.04 -2.38 10.79
N GLY A 119 7.28 -1.29 10.62
CA GLY A 119 7.00 -0.73 9.30
C GLY A 119 7.24 0.76 9.24
N ILE A 120 7.77 1.23 8.12
CA ILE A 120 7.93 2.65 7.82
C ILE A 120 7.11 2.96 6.57
N ILE A 121 6.36 4.06 6.61
CA ILE A 121 5.43 4.45 5.55
C ILE A 121 5.91 5.74 4.91
N ASN A 122 6.22 5.68 3.61
CA ASN A 122 6.76 6.80 2.81
C ASN A 122 7.99 7.49 3.44
N GLN A 123 8.70 6.81 4.35
CA GLN A 123 9.72 7.44 5.19
C GLN A 123 9.22 8.79 5.73
N THR A 124 8.02 8.77 6.30
CA THR A 124 7.39 9.88 7.01
C THR A 124 7.04 9.45 8.44
N LYS A 125 6.91 10.42 9.35
CA LYS A 125 6.52 10.13 10.72
C LYS A 125 5.00 10.11 10.85
N TYR A 126 4.48 9.09 11.52
CA TYR A 126 3.10 9.04 11.99
C TYR A 126 3.08 9.19 13.51
N ASN A 127 2.34 10.16 14.03
CA ASN A 127 2.33 10.50 15.46
C ASN A 127 3.75 10.68 16.07
N GLY A 128 4.67 11.23 15.29
CA GLY A 128 6.06 11.48 15.70
C GLY A 128 7.00 10.27 15.61
N LEU A 129 6.50 9.09 15.24
CA LEU A 129 7.26 7.85 15.12
C LEU A 129 7.58 7.54 13.66
N TRP A 130 8.80 7.06 13.41
CA TRP A 130 9.19 6.53 12.09
C TRP A 130 8.69 5.11 11.91
N THR A 131 9.07 4.23 12.85
CA THR A 131 8.72 2.80 12.82
C THR A 131 7.43 2.56 13.60
N LEU A 132 6.50 1.86 12.97
CA LEU A 132 5.18 1.54 13.50
C LEU A 132 5.01 0.01 13.66
N PRO A 133 4.28 -0.45 14.68
CA PRO A 133 3.85 -1.84 14.74
C PRO A 133 2.82 -2.14 13.65
N TYR A 134 2.72 -3.40 13.23
CA TYR A 134 1.84 -3.83 12.14
C TYR A 134 0.36 -3.48 12.32
N THR A 135 -0.09 -3.34 13.57
CA THR A 135 -1.46 -2.93 13.88
C THR A 135 -1.78 -1.47 13.52
N MET A 136 -0.76 -0.64 13.30
CA MET A 136 -0.90 0.80 13.02
C MET A 136 -0.63 1.16 11.54
N TRP A 137 -0.25 0.19 10.70
CA TRP A 137 0.10 0.52 9.31
C TRP A 137 -1.10 1.03 8.52
N GLN A 138 -2.27 0.42 8.69
CA GLN A 138 -3.46 0.82 7.93
C GLN A 138 -3.85 2.28 8.20
N GLU A 139 -3.99 2.65 9.47
CA GLU A 139 -4.35 4.03 9.86
C GLU A 139 -3.34 5.06 9.35
N ALA A 140 -2.04 4.75 9.41
CA ALA A 140 -1.00 5.63 8.91
C ALA A 140 -0.99 5.74 7.37
N ILE A 141 -1.35 4.68 6.65
CA ILE A 141 -1.55 4.72 5.20
C ILE A 141 -2.75 5.62 4.85
N GLU A 142 -3.86 5.45 5.57
CA GLU A 142 -5.12 6.17 5.32
C GLU A 142 -4.98 7.69 5.49
N GLU A 143 -4.08 8.16 6.36
CA GLU A 143 -3.78 9.60 6.50
C GLU A 143 -3.21 10.25 5.24
N ILE A 144 -2.46 9.48 4.43
CA ILE A 144 -1.69 10.05 3.33
C ILE A 144 -2.10 9.56 1.95
N ILE A 145 -2.79 8.42 1.82
CA ILE A 145 -3.06 7.78 0.52
C ILE A 145 -3.87 8.65 -0.45
N TYR A 146 -4.72 9.54 0.07
CA TYR A 146 -5.57 10.44 -0.73
C TYR A 146 -4.99 11.84 -0.93
N LEU A 147 -3.80 12.12 -0.38
CA LEU A 147 -3.13 13.39 -0.62
C LEU A 147 -2.63 13.45 -2.08
N PRO A 148 -2.65 14.62 -2.73
CA PRO A 148 -2.14 14.74 -4.10
C PRO A 148 -0.66 14.31 -4.16
N PRO A 149 -0.24 13.57 -5.21
CA PRO A 149 1.16 13.24 -5.41
C PRO A 149 1.97 14.50 -5.76
N GLU A 150 3.19 14.59 -5.24
CA GLU A 150 4.14 15.68 -5.56
C GLU A 150 4.99 15.34 -6.79
N ALA A 151 5.14 14.05 -7.11
CA ALA A 151 5.84 13.56 -8.28
C ALA A 151 5.15 12.34 -8.86
N TYR A 152 5.23 12.20 -10.18
CA TYR A 152 4.84 11.02 -10.92
C TYR A 152 6.08 10.30 -11.44
N ILE A 153 6.20 9.01 -11.16
CA ILE A 153 7.38 8.20 -11.48
C ILE A 153 6.97 7.09 -12.44
N ILE A 154 7.68 6.99 -13.56
CA ILE A 154 7.57 5.91 -14.54
C ILE A 154 8.88 5.13 -14.53
N ILE A 155 8.79 3.80 -14.46
CA ILE A 155 9.94 2.89 -14.51
C ILE A 155 9.73 1.94 -15.68
N GLU A 156 10.64 1.99 -16.65
CA GLU A 156 10.65 1.10 -17.80
C GLU A 156 11.88 0.18 -17.70
N ASN A 157 11.67 -1.12 -17.84
CA ASN A 157 12.73 -2.13 -17.69
C ASN A 157 12.92 -2.91 -19.00
N ASP A 158 14.16 -3.01 -19.47
CA ASP A 158 14.57 -3.86 -20.57
C ASP A 158 15.61 -4.88 -20.06
N TYR A 159 15.23 -6.17 -20.04
CA TYR A 159 16.09 -7.25 -19.58
C TYR A 159 16.48 -8.17 -20.72
N ASN A 160 17.79 -8.31 -20.94
CA ASN A 160 18.34 -9.25 -21.91
C ASN A 160 18.86 -10.51 -21.20
N PRO A 161 18.18 -11.67 -21.35
CA PRO A 161 18.58 -12.90 -20.67
C PRO A 161 19.89 -13.50 -21.22
N SER A 162 20.28 -13.18 -22.45
CA SER A 162 21.47 -13.77 -23.09
C SER A 162 22.77 -13.25 -22.47
N ASN A 163 22.76 -12.02 -21.94
CA ASN A 163 23.91 -11.41 -21.27
C ASN A 163 23.61 -10.99 -19.82
N ARG A 164 22.41 -11.28 -19.33
CA ARG A 164 21.91 -10.93 -17.99
C ARG A 164 22.01 -9.43 -17.67
N LYS A 165 21.75 -8.58 -18.67
CA LYS A 165 21.77 -7.12 -18.51
C LYS A 165 20.35 -6.59 -18.33
N LEU A 166 20.12 -5.89 -17.22
CA LEU A 166 18.93 -5.07 -17.00
C LEU A 166 19.27 -3.60 -17.29
N ILE A 167 18.44 -2.92 -18.06
CA ILE A 167 18.45 -1.48 -18.25
C ILE A 167 17.13 -0.95 -17.69
N SER A 168 17.21 -0.03 -16.73
CA SER A 168 16.06 0.63 -16.13
C SER A 168 16.07 2.10 -16.48
N THR A 169 15.03 2.57 -17.14
CA THR A 169 14.80 3.99 -17.43
C THR A 169 13.79 4.52 -16.43
N VAL A 170 14.21 5.50 -15.62
CA VAL A 170 13.36 6.14 -14.61
C VAL A 170 13.06 7.57 -15.05
N ILE A 171 11.78 7.88 -15.25
CA ILE A 171 11.30 9.20 -15.63
C ILE A 171 10.51 9.75 -14.45
N ILE A 172 10.86 10.97 -14.00
CA ILE A 172 10.22 11.63 -12.87
C ILE A 172 9.66 12.97 -13.35
N GLU A 173 8.35 13.15 -13.20
CA GLU A 173 7.65 14.41 -13.44
C GLU A 173 7.25 15.00 -12.08
N PHE A 174 7.80 16.15 -11.70
CA PHE A 174 7.31 16.89 -10.53
C PHE A 174 5.98 17.57 -10.88
N LEU A 175 4.96 17.34 -10.05
CA LEU A 175 3.59 17.82 -10.28
C LEU A 175 3.30 19.13 -9.55
N THR A 176 4.20 19.51 -8.66
CA THR A 176 4.19 20.76 -7.91
C THR A 176 5.59 21.34 -7.90
N ASP A 177 5.70 22.67 -7.74
CA ASP A 177 6.99 23.30 -7.54
C ASP A 177 7.63 22.80 -6.24
N MET A 178 8.87 22.36 -6.34
CA MET A 178 9.59 21.61 -5.31
C MET A 178 10.96 22.26 -5.11
N GLU A 179 11.28 22.66 -3.87
CA GLU A 179 12.56 23.27 -3.51
C GLU A 179 13.44 22.30 -2.72
N GLY A 180 14.74 22.25 -3.03
CA GLY A 180 15.72 21.47 -2.29
C GLY A 180 16.47 20.46 -3.15
N THR A 181 17.12 19.50 -2.49
CA THR A 181 17.85 18.40 -3.13
C THR A 181 17.05 17.12 -3.00
N TYR A 182 16.76 16.49 -4.13
CA TYR A 182 16.06 15.21 -4.20
C TYR A 182 17.02 14.12 -4.67
N ASN A 183 16.99 12.98 -3.99
CA ASN A 183 17.80 11.82 -4.34
C ASN A 183 16.89 10.71 -4.85
N LEU A 184 17.35 9.99 -5.87
CA LEU A 184 16.70 8.76 -6.34
C LEU A 184 17.33 7.56 -5.63
N CYS A 185 16.53 6.86 -4.81
CA CYS A 185 16.87 5.55 -4.29
C CYS A 185 16.23 4.48 -5.19
N PHE A 186 17.05 3.68 -5.85
CA PHE A 186 16.59 2.63 -6.76
C PHE A 186 16.91 1.25 -6.19
N TYR A 187 15.89 0.41 -6.03
CA TYR A 187 16.01 -0.93 -5.47
C TYR A 187 15.56 -1.98 -6.48
N ILE A 188 16.26 -3.11 -6.50
CA ILE A 188 15.80 -4.33 -7.15
C ILE A 188 15.28 -5.24 -6.04
N ALA A 189 13.97 -5.50 -6.04
CA ALA A 189 13.32 -6.38 -5.08
C ALA A 189 13.02 -7.73 -5.72
N GLU A 190 13.10 -8.80 -4.93
CA GLU A 190 12.72 -10.15 -5.33
C GLU A 190 11.32 -10.47 -4.79
N SER A 191 10.57 -11.29 -5.55
CA SER A 191 9.22 -11.74 -5.17
C SER A 191 9.12 -13.26 -5.33
N GLY A 192 8.12 -13.87 -4.68
CA GLY A 192 7.90 -15.31 -4.79
C GLY A 192 8.90 -16.16 -3.99
N ILE A 193 9.56 -15.56 -3.00
CA ILE A 193 10.44 -16.28 -2.07
C ILE A 193 9.59 -17.23 -1.22
N ILE A 194 9.97 -18.50 -1.17
CA ILE A 194 9.36 -19.52 -0.33
C ILE A 194 10.44 -20.09 0.58
N ALA A 195 10.32 -19.83 1.89
CA ALA A 195 11.26 -20.28 2.89
C ALA A 195 10.58 -20.46 4.26
N PRO A 196 11.19 -21.22 5.18
CA PRO A 196 10.69 -21.36 6.55
C PRO A 196 10.68 -20.03 7.32
N GLN A 197 9.59 -19.77 8.03
CA GLN A 197 9.41 -18.63 8.95
C GLN A 197 8.82 -19.17 10.27
N LYS A 198 9.38 -18.74 11.42
CA LYS A 198 8.97 -19.20 12.77
C LYS A 198 7.54 -18.80 13.12
#